data_AF-A7T8L2-F1
#
_entry.id   AF-A7T8L2-F1
#
_cell.length_a   1.000
_cell.length_b   1.000
_cell.length_c   1.000
_cell.angle_alpha   90.00
_cell.angle_beta   90.00
_cell.angle_gamma   90.00
#
_symmetry.space_group_name_H-M   'P 1'
#
loop_
_entity.id
_entity.type
_entity.pdbx_description
1 polymer ?
#
loop_
_entity_poly.entity_id
_entity_poly.type
_entity_poly.pdbx_seq_one_letter_code
_entity_poly.pdbx_strand_id
1 'polypeptide(L)'
;MHPTSIGGVEDMIHLGDLNEAGILHNLYKRYYKHQIYTYTGSILVAVNPYQLYPIYDAEYIAKYKGKKLGDLPPHIFAIADNAYTFMKRELHDQCVIISGESGAGKTESTKLILQYLAAMLDERNYHIFYRMLAGMTPKEKALLGLTDVADYYYLTQGNCITCEGMNDAEEFAIIRGAMKVLMFNEVEMMDIFKLVAAILHMGNLDFEQLCINYANEHLQQFFVKHIFKLEQEQYDKEGIRWQHISFVDNQMILDLLAQKPMNIVAIVNEESRFPKVNTGFHKVNRVSQGKHRVSQGFLEKNRDTFSADLVDLVGSSKSKFLLEIFSKERTMGEETRKRSPALGAQFKKSLDLLMKTLSRCHPFFVRCIKPNDYKKPMMFDRLLCCRQLRYSGMMETI
;
A
#
# COMPACT_ATOMS: atom_id res chain seq x y z
N MET A 1 24.57 34.74 -15.85
CA MET A 1 24.23 33.36 -15.44
C MET A 1 25.46 32.82 -14.73
N HIS A 2 25.37 32.54 -13.43
CA HIS A 2 26.51 32.09 -12.62
C HIS A 2 27.12 30.78 -13.17
N PRO A 3 28.45 30.52 -13.07
CA PRO A 3 29.07 29.31 -13.62
C PRO A 3 28.46 28.00 -13.13
N THR A 4 28.05 27.93 -11.86
CA THR A 4 27.36 26.76 -11.28
C THR A 4 25.96 26.51 -11.90
N SER A 5 25.34 27.54 -12.47
CA SER A 5 24.07 27.42 -13.21
C SER A 5 24.23 26.79 -14.60
N ILE A 6 25.46 26.55 -15.08
CA ILE A 6 25.72 25.99 -16.42
C ILE A 6 25.56 24.47 -16.41
N GLY A 7 26.18 23.77 -15.46
CA GLY A 7 26.16 22.30 -15.35
C GLY A 7 24.94 21.73 -14.61
N GLY A 8 24.35 22.54 -13.72
CA GLY A 8 23.44 22.08 -12.67
C GLY A 8 24.23 21.54 -11.46
N VAL A 9 23.66 21.63 -10.27
CA VAL A 9 24.26 21.19 -9.00
C VAL A 9 23.41 20.11 -8.34
N GLU A 10 24.07 19.19 -7.65
CA GLU A 10 23.41 18.11 -6.90
C GLU A 10 22.75 18.61 -5.62
N ASP A 11 23.35 19.59 -4.95
CA ASP A 11 22.76 20.32 -3.84
C ASP A 11 22.61 21.81 -4.20
N MET A 12 21.38 22.30 -4.10
CA MET A 12 21.00 23.66 -4.50
C MET A 12 21.56 24.74 -3.57
N ILE A 13 22.06 24.39 -2.38
CA ILE A 13 22.79 25.34 -1.52
C ILE A 13 24.09 25.85 -2.18
N HIS A 14 24.60 25.15 -3.20
CA HIS A 14 25.78 25.54 -3.96
C HIS A 14 25.46 26.39 -5.21
N LEU A 15 24.19 26.76 -5.42
CA LEU A 15 23.82 27.72 -6.46
C LEU A 15 24.38 29.11 -6.09
N GLY A 16 25.03 29.77 -7.05
CA GLY A 16 25.55 31.13 -6.82
C GLY A 16 24.43 32.17 -6.66
N ASP A 17 23.31 31.98 -7.37
CA ASP A 17 22.11 32.78 -7.23
C ASP A 17 20.98 31.91 -6.67
N LEU A 18 20.80 31.97 -5.36
CA LEU A 18 19.78 31.20 -4.67
C LEU A 18 18.44 31.93 -4.68
N ASN A 19 17.86 32.03 -5.88
CA ASN A 19 16.56 32.62 -6.11
C ASN A 19 15.65 31.62 -6.84
N GLU A 20 14.37 31.98 -6.98
CA GLU A 20 13.36 31.14 -7.61
C GLU A 20 13.74 30.67 -9.02
N ALA A 21 14.29 31.58 -9.81
CA ALA A 21 14.72 31.27 -11.16
C ALA A 21 15.90 30.29 -11.15
N GLY A 22 16.85 30.44 -10.22
CA GLY A 22 18.02 29.56 -10.06
C GLY A 22 17.63 28.14 -9.68
N ILE A 23 16.78 27.98 -8.65
CA ILE A 23 16.28 26.68 -8.19
C ILE A 23 15.49 25.98 -9.30
N LEU A 24 14.53 26.69 -9.91
CA LEU A 24 13.68 26.15 -10.96
C LEU A 24 14.51 25.74 -12.19
N HIS A 25 15.52 26.54 -12.56
CA HIS A 25 16.41 26.25 -13.68
C HIS A 25 17.32 25.05 -13.39
N ASN A 26 17.79 24.89 -12.16
CA ASN A 26 18.56 23.71 -11.76
C ASN A 26 17.74 22.43 -11.88
N LEU A 27 16.52 22.43 -11.31
CA LEU A 27 15.60 21.30 -11.40
C LEU A 27 15.22 20.97 -12.85
N TYR A 28 14.93 22.00 -13.66
CA TYR A 28 14.67 21.85 -15.10
C TYR A 28 15.84 21.15 -15.79
N LYS A 29 17.07 21.62 -15.61
CA LYS A 29 18.25 21.03 -16.24
C LYS A 29 18.48 19.58 -15.82
N ARG A 30 18.41 19.29 -14.52
CA ARG A 30 18.61 17.93 -13.99
C ARG A 30 17.52 16.98 -14.49
N TYR A 31 16.27 17.43 -14.54
CA TYR A 31 15.15 16.65 -15.06
C TYR A 31 15.37 16.20 -16.51
N TYR A 32 15.81 17.09 -17.39
CA TYR A 32 16.13 16.76 -18.79
C TYR A 32 17.40 15.91 -18.97
N LYS A 33 18.22 15.77 -17.92
CA LYS A 33 19.34 14.83 -17.84
C LYS A 33 18.96 13.50 -17.18
N HIS A 34 17.67 13.24 -16.96
CA HIS A 34 17.15 12.08 -16.22
C HIS A 34 17.60 12.00 -14.74
N GLN A 35 18.05 13.13 -14.17
CA GLN A 35 18.44 13.26 -12.77
C GLN A 35 17.27 13.87 -11.98
N ILE A 36 16.38 13.02 -11.47
CA ILE A 36 15.13 13.47 -10.84
C ILE A 36 15.25 13.88 -9.38
N TYR A 37 16.35 13.49 -8.73
CA TYR A 37 16.63 13.77 -7.33
C TYR A 37 17.62 14.92 -7.22
N THR A 38 17.37 15.86 -6.30
CA THR A 38 18.26 17.00 -6.05
C THR A 38 18.17 17.36 -4.57
N TYR A 39 19.29 17.62 -3.91
CA TYR A 39 19.29 18.12 -2.53
C TYR A 39 19.04 19.62 -2.47
N THR A 40 18.50 20.06 -1.34
CA THR A 40 18.58 21.43 -0.87
C THR A 40 18.88 21.38 0.63
N GLY A 41 20.17 21.34 0.96
CA GLY A 41 20.63 21.05 2.31
C GLY A 41 20.15 19.67 2.75
N SER A 42 19.36 19.59 3.82
CA SER A 42 18.84 18.33 4.38
C SER A 42 17.59 17.79 3.69
N ILE A 43 17.01 18.53 2.74
CA ILE A 43 15.78 18.14 2.05
C ILE A 43 16.10 17.49 0.70
N LEU A 44 15.46 16.37 0.39
CA LEU A 44 15.51 15.76 -0.94
C LEU A 44 14.33 16.23 -1.78
N VAL A 45 14.60 16.84 -2.93
CA VAL A 45 13.61 17.16 -3.97
C VAL A 45 13.56 16.02 -4.98
N ALA A 46 12.36 15.49 -5.23
CA ALA A 46 12.10 14.42 -6.19
C ALA A 46 11.10 14.89 -7.26
N VAL A 47 11.54 15.05 -8.50
CA VAL A 47 10.67 15.44 -9.62
C VAL A 47 10.15 14.18 -10.31
N ASN A 48 8.84 13.98 -10.37
CA ASN A 48 8.24 12.76 -10.93
C ASN A 48 8.60 12.59 -12.42
N PRO A 49 9.34 11.55 -12.84
CA PRO A 49 9.69 11.34 -14.24
C PRO A 49 8.52 10.90 -15.14
N TYR A 50 7.41 10.42 -14.57
CA TYR A 50 6.34 9.70 -15.30
C TYR A 50 6.82 8.50 -16.13
N GLN A 51 7.99 7.96 -15.80
CA GLN A 51 8.57 6.75 -16.37
C GLN A 51 9.51 6.09 -15.36
N LEU A 52 9.74 4.79 -15.51
CA LEU A 52 10.66 4.04 -14.67
C LEU A 52 12.10 4.30 -15.10
N TYR A 53 12.98 4.48 -14.11
CA TYR A 53 14.43 4.53 -14.31
C TYR A 53 15.10 3.36 -13.59
N PRO A 54 16.16 2.76 -14.16
CA PRO A 54 16.90 1.65 -13.57
C PRO A 54 17.87 2.17 -12.48
N ILE A 55 17.31 2.78 -11.42
CA ILE A 55 18.07 3.37 -10.30
C ILE A 55 17.59 2.85 -8.93
N TYR A 56 16.79 1.78 -8.93
CA TYR A 56 16.12 1.24 -7.74
C TYR A 56 16.35 -0.27 -7.53
N ASP A 57 17.31 -0.84 -8.25
CA ASP A 57 17.66 -2.25 -8.12
C ASP A 57 18.52 -2.55 -6.88
N ALA A 58 18.86 -3.82 -6.70
CA ALA A 58 19.68 -4.27 -5.58
C ALA A 58 21.11 -3.70 -5.61
N GLU A 59 21.66 -3.39 -6.79
CA GLU A 59 22.97 -2.77 -6.92
C GLU A 59 22.95 -1.35 -6.34
N TYR A 60 21.91 -0.57 -6.65
CA TYR A 60 21.70 0.75 -6.07
C TYR A 60 21.46 0.68 -4.56
N ILE A 61 20.72 -0.30 -4.05
CA ILE A 61 20.56 -0.50 -2.60
C ILE A 61 21.94 -0.73 -1.94
N ALA A 62 22.74 -1.65 -2.48
CA ALA A 62 24.08 -1.94 -1.96
C ALA A 62 25.02 -0.72 -2.04
N LYS A 63 24.89 0.08 -3.11
CA LYS A 63 25.71 1.28 -3.34
C LYS A 63 25.49 2.35 -2.27
N TYR A 64 24.25 2.59 -1.84
CA TYR A 64 23.91 3.62 -0.86
C TYR A 64 24.06 3.16 0.60
N LYS A 65 24.30 1.86 0.84
CA LYS A 65 24.47 1.29 2.19
C LYS A 65 25.61 1.94 2.97
N GLY A 66 25.27 2.52 4.12
CA GLY A 66 26.23 3.12 5.07
C GLY A 66 26.92 4.38 4.55
N LYS A 67 26.33 5.08 3.57
CA LYS A 67 26.90 6.30 2.98
C LYS A 67 26.29 7.55 3.61
N LYS A 68 27.11 8.56 3.91
CA LYS A 68 26.60 9.81 4.46
C LYS A 68 25.87 10.60 3.38
N LEU A 69 24.90 11.40 3.80
CA LEU A 69 24.22 12.33 2.92
C LEU A 69 25.24 13.25 2.23
N GLY A 70 25.24 13.28 0.90
CA GLY A 70 26.19 14.05 0.08
C GLY A 70 27.45 13.31 -0.37
N ASP A 71 27.75 12.11 0.18
CA ASP A 71 28.88 11.29 -0.31
C ASP A 71 28.63 10.73 -1.72
N LEU A 72 27.35 10.54 -2.04
CA LEU A 72 26.86 10.04 -3.33
C LEU A 72 25.84 11.01 -3.92
N PRO A 73 25.54 10.88 -5.23
CA PRO A 73 24.52 11.69 -5.88
C PRO A 73 23.17 11.64 -5.15
N PRO A 74 22.33 12.68 -5.27
CA PRO A 74 21.05 12.73 -4.59
C PRO A 74 20.17 11.54 -4.96
N HIS A 75 19.65 10.84 -3.95
CA HIS A 75 18.80 9.68 -4.15
C HIS A 75 17.89 9.42 -2.95
N ILE A 76 16.75 8.78 -3.20
CA ILE A 76 15.80 8.42 -2.14
C ILE A 76 16.38 7.40 -1.15
N PHE A 77 17.22 6.47 -1.64
CA PHE A 77 17.92 5.50 -0.80
C PHE A 77 18.94 6.14 0.15
N ALA A 78 19.53 7.29 -0.21
CA ALA A 78 20.37 8.02 0.73
C ALA A 78 19.57 8.53 1.94
N ILE A 79 18.32 8.98 1.73
CA ILE A 79 17.43 9.38 2.83
C ILE A 79 17.05 8.18 3.70
N ALA A 80 16.72 7.04 3.07
CA ALA A 80 16.39 5.82 3.80
C ALA A 80 17.58 5.30 4.63
N ASP A 81 18.79 5.27 4.05
CA ASP A 81 20.01 4.84 4.74
C ASP A 81 20.40 5.76 5.89
N ASN A 82 20.31 7.08 5.70
CA ASN A 82 20.67 8.03 6.74
C ASN A 82 19.64 8.00 7.88
N ALA A 83 18.35 7.84 7.59
CA ALA A 83 17.34 7.61 8.63
C ALA A 83 17.65 6.34 9.42
N TYR A 84 17.90 5.22 8.73
CA TYR A 84 18.22 3.96 9.38
C TYR A 84 19.50 4.00 10.22
N THR A 85 20.57 4.56 9.67
CA THR A 85 21.87 4.66 10.34
C THR A 85 21.81 5.60 11.54
N PHE A 86 21.07 6.72 11.42
CA PHE A 86 20.88 7.64 12.55
C PHE A 86 20.06 6.99 13.66
N MET A 87 18.99 6.26 13.32
CA MET A 87 18.22 5.46 14.29
C MET A 87 19.13 4.51 15.06
N LYS A 88 19.98 3.75 14.37
CA LYS A 88 20.91 2.78 14.97
C LYS A 88 21.98 3.44 15.83
N ARG A 89 22.55 4.55 15.37
CA ARG A 89 23.67 5.21 16.04
C ARG A 89 23.23 6.01 17.25
N GLU A 90 22.13 6.75 17.13
CA GLU A 90 21.65 7.68 18.16
C GLU A 90 20.58 7.05 19.07
N LEU A 91 20.13 5.82 18.77
CA LEU A 91 19.04 5.13 19.50
C LEU A 91 17.79 6.02 19.65
N HIS A 92 17.48 6.75 18.58
CA HIS A 92 16.42 7.74 18.55
C HIS A 92 15.43 7.44 17.42
N ASP A 93 14.14 7.67 17.65
CA ASP A 93 13.13 7.42 16.63
C ASP A 93 13.28 8.41 15.47
N GLN A 94 12.99 7.95 14.25
CA GLN A 94 13.12 8.76 13.04
C GLN A 94 11.77 8.90 12.35
N CYS A 95 11.58 9.98 11.60
CA CYS A 95 10.41 10.13 10.74
C CYS A 95 10.82 10.64 9.36
N VAL A 96 10.29 10.03 8.30
CA VAL A 96 10.48 10.53 6.93
C VAL A 96 9.19 11.15 6.44
N ILE A 97 9.19 12.47 6.26
CA ILE A 97 8.03 13.25 5.86
C ILE A 97 8.07 13.46 4.34
N ILE A 98 7.18 12.76 3.63
CA ILE A 98 7.04 12.87 2.18
C ILE A 98 5.83 13.74 1.85
N SER A 99 6.05 14.81 1.11
CA SER A 99 4.99 15.77 0.76
C SER A 99 5.05 16.18 -0.70
N GLY A 100 3.96 16.74 -1.22
CA GLY A 100 3.80 17.11 -2.62
C GLY A 100 2.35 17.00 -3.07
N GLU A 101 2.05 17.52 -4.25
CA GLU A 101 0.70 17.47 -4.84
C GLU A 101 0.26 16.04 -5.20
N SER A 102 -1.03 15.87 -5.52
CA SER A 102 -1.55 14.58 -6.01
C SER A 102 -0.86 14.18 -7.31
N GLY A 103 -0.37 12.94 -7.38
CA GLY A 103 0.40 12.45 -8.53
C GLY A 103 1.84 12.93 -8.63
N ALA A 104 2.37 13.62 -7.61
CA ALA A 104 3.77 14.08 -7.58
C ALA A 104 4.79 12.96 -7.26
N GLY A 105 4.35 11.74 -6.88
CA GLY A 105 5.25 10.62 -6.58
C GLY A 105 5.44 10.29 -5.10
N LYS A 106 4.56 10.79 -4.21
CA LYS A 106 4.63 10.50 -2.76
C LYS A 106 4.60 9.00 -2.45
N THR A 107 3.58 8.30 -2.95
CA THR A 107 3.38 6.86 -2.71
C THR A 107 4.54 6.02 -3.22
N GLU A 108 5.05 6.32 -4.42
CA GLU A 108 6.22 5.62 -4.98
C GLU A 108 7.48 5.89 -4.16
N SER A 109 7.70 7.13 -3.70
CA SER A 109 8.80 7.45 -2.80
C SER A 109 8.70 6.68 -1.47
N THR A 110 7.49 6.54 -0.91
CA THR A 110 7.24 5.72 0.29
C THR A 110 7.60 4.25 0.03
N LYS A 111 7.12 3.68 -1.08
CA LYS A 111 7.44 2.29 -1.46
C LYS A 111 8.94 2.06 -1.58
N LEU A 112 9.67 2.96 -2.23
CA LEU A 112 11.12 2.86 -2.41
C LEU A 112 11.89 2.95 -1.08
N ILE A 113 11.47 3.81 -0.15
CA ILE A 113 12.07 3.86 1.20
C ILE A 113 11.82 2.54 1.93
N LEU A 114 10.60 2.02 1.88
CA LEU A 114 10.27 0.75 2.53
C LEU A 114 11.04 -0.42 1.90
N GLN A 115 11.18 -0.46 0.57
CA GLN A 115 12.00 -1.44 -0.14
C GLN A 115 13.46 -1.40 0.34
N TYR A 116 14.04 -0.20 0.46
CA TYR A 116 15.41 -0.04 0.97
C TYR A 116 15.54 -0.54 2.41
N LEU A 117 14.63 -0.14 3.29
CA LEU A 117 14.65 -0.56 4.70
C LEU A 117 14.48 -2.06 4.85
N ALA A 118 13.55 -2.68 4.11
CA ALA A 118 13.36 -4.12 4.09
C ALA A 118 14.64 -4.86 3.65
N ALA A 119 15.35 -4.33 2.65
CA ALA A 119 16.63 -4.88 2.22
C ALA A 119 17.79 -4.65 3.23
N MET A 120 17.73 -3.58 4.04
CA MET A 120 18.74 -3.30 5.08
C MET A 120 18.54 -4.09 6.36
N LEU A 121 17.30 -4.44 6.64
CA LEU A 121 16.93 -5.15 7.85
C LEU A 121 17.23 -6.65 7.76
N ASP A 122 17.54 -7.17 6.56
CA ASP A 122 17.56 -8.61 6.28
C ASP A 122 16.28 -9.28 6.83
N GLU A 123 15.20 -8.48 6.92
CA GLU A 123 14.02 -8.82 7.69
C GLU A 123 13.11 -9.67 6.81
N ARG A 124 12.98 -10.90 7.28
CA ARG A 124 11.88 -11.78 6.92
C ARG A 124 10.65 -11.33 7.71
N ASN A 125 9.45 -11.67 7.24
CA ASN A 125 8.23 -11.47 8.02
C ASN A 125 8.34 -12.17 9.40
N TYR A 126 7.38 -12.01 10.31
CA TYR A 126 7.44 -12.61 11.65
C TYR A 126 7.88 -14.08 11.60
N HIS A 127 8.90 -14.44 12.40
CA HIS A 127 9.57 -15.74 12.29
C HIS A 127 8.62 -16.94 12.39
N ILE A 128 7.48 -16.79 13.08
CA ILE A 128 6.47 -17.85 13.21
C ILE A 128 6.01 -18.38 11.85
N PHE A 129 5.92 -17.56 10.80
CA PHE A 129 5.49 -18.02 9.48
C PHE A 129 6.51 -18.98 8.85
N TYR A 130 7.79 -18.62 8.87
CA TYR A 130 8.89 -19.43 8.33
C TYR A 130 9.11 -20.69 9.17
N ARG A 131 9.05 -20.57 10.50
CA ARG A 131 9.17 -21.67 11.45
C ARG A 131 8.03 -22.67 11.31
N MET A 132 6.80 -22.19 11.18
CA MET A 132 5.63 -23.05 10.96
C MET A 132 5.74 -23.82 9.65
N LEU A 133 6.11 -23.15 8.54
CA LEU A 133 6.30 -23.80 7.25
C LEU A 133 7.49 -24.76 7.24
N ALA A 134 8.57 -24.49 7.98
CA ALA A 134 9.73 -25.38 8.05
C ALA A 134 9.49 -26.60 8.97
N GLY A 135 8.81 -26.40 10.11
CA GLY A 135 8.73 -27.39 11.20
C GLY A 135 7.45 -28.23 11.26
N MET A 136 6.40 -27.89 10.51
CA MET A 136 5.16 -28.70 10.48
C MET A 136 5.33 -30.00 9.68
N THR A 137 4.66 -31.05 10.15
CA THR A 137 4.62 -32.33 9.43
C THR A 137 3.84 -32.21 8.12
N PRO A 138 4.11 -33.07 7.12
CA PRO A 138 3.37 -33.06 5.85
C PRO A 138 1.85 -33.21 6.03
N LYS A 139 1.41 -33.96 7.05
CA LYS A 139 -0.01 -34.14 7.38
C LYS A 139 -0.65 -32.85 7.89
N GLU A 140 0.05 -32.10 8.75
CA GLU A 140 -0.42 -30.82 9.28
C GLU A 140 -0.46 -29.75 8.18
N LYS A 141 0.56 -29.70 7.31
CA LYS A 141 0.57 -28.81 6.14
C LYS A 141 -0.61 -29.08 5.22
N ALA A 142 -0.87 -30.34 4.88
CA ALA A 142 -2.01 -30.72 4.05
C ALA A 142 -3.36 -30.34 4.69
N LEU A 143 -3.49 -30.50 6.00
CA LEU A 143 -4.71 -30.12 6.74
C LEU A 143 -4.97 -28.60 6.74
N LEU A 144 -3.90 -27.80 6.69
CA LEU A 144 -3.95 -26.33 6.66
C LEU A 144 -3.85 -25.73 5.25
N GLY A 145 -3.74 -26.58 4.21
CA GLY A 145 -3.50 -26.16 2.83
C GLY A 145 -2.18 -25.41 2.63
N LEU A 146 -1.18 -25.64 3.49
CA LEU A 146 0.10 -24.92 3.44
C LEU A 146 1.04 -25.49 2.37
N THR A 147 1.68 -24.61 1.60
CA THR A 147 2.66 -24.95 0.55
C THR A 147 4.04 -24.35 0.85
N ASP A 148 4.86 -24.06 -0.16
CA ASP A 148 6.22 -23.54 0.05
C ASP A 148 6.21 -22.04 0.37
N VAL A 149 7.28 -21.58 1.04
CA VAL A 149 7.43 -20.16 1.47
C VAL A 149 7.28 -19.20 0.29
N ALA A 150 7.75 -19.61 -0.89
CA ALA A 150 7.70 -18.81 -2.12
C ALA A 150 6.27 -18.59 -2.65
N ASP A 151 5.31 -19.41 -2.24
CA ASP A 151 3.92 -19.32 -2.72
C ASP A 151 3.12 -18.25 -1.98
N TYR A 152 3.67 -17.67 -0.91
CA TYR A 152 2.98 -16.70 -0.06
C TYR A 152 3.49 -15.29 -0.28
N TYR A 153 2.62 -14.41 -0.77
CA TYR A 153 2.89 -13.00 -1.02
C TYR A 153 3.50 -12.31 0.20
N TYR A 154 2.94 -12.52 1.39
CA TYR A 154 3.46 -11.94 2.64
C TYR A 154 4.86 -12.43 3.04
N LEU A 155 5.32 -13.56 2.51
CA LEU A 155 6.62 -14.13 2.83
C LEU A 155 7.68 -13.84 1.76
N THR A 156 7.25 -13.39 0.57
CA THR A 156 8.10 -13.03 -0.57
C THR A 156 8.30 -11.52 -0.74
N GLN A 157 7.67 -10.68 0.09
CA GLN A 157 7.89 -9.22 0.06
C GLN A 157 9.30 -8.80 0.56
N GLY A 158 9.94 -9.64 1.36
CA GLY A 158 11.32 -9.43 1.83
C GLY A 158 12.33 -10.06 0.87
N ASN A 159 13.55 -9.49 0.82
CA ASN A 159 14.65 -10.03 0.00
C ASN A 159 15.28 -11.32 0.56
N CYS A 160 14.71 -11.89 1.62
CA CYS A 160 15.30 -12.98 2.38
C CYS A 160 14.21 -13.97 2.83
N ILE A 161 14.37 -15.25 2.50
CA ILE A 161 13.50 -16.34 2.96
C ILE A 161 14.18 -17.28 3.96
N THR A 162 15.49 -17.14 4.17
CA THR A 162 16.34 -17.93 5.08
C THR A 162 17.28 -17.02 5.87
N CYS A 163 17.35 -17.14 7.20
CA CYS A 163 18.29 -16.36 8.01
C CYS A 163 19.54 -17.19 8.26
N GLU A 164 20.72 -16.66 7.91
CA GLU A 164 21.99 -17.36 8.14
C GLU A 164 22.18 -17.69 9.63
N GLY A 165 22.47 -18.96 9.93
CA GLY A 165 22.75 -19.44 11.29
C GLY A 165 21.53 -19.83 12.14
N MET A 166 20.31 -19.79 11.60
CA MET A 166 19.09 -20.19 12.33
C MET A 166 18.31 -21.29 11.59
N ASN A 167 18.02 -22.41 12.28
CA ASN A 167 17.21 -23.50 11.74
C ASN A 167 15.73 -23.31 12.14
N ASP A 168 14.92 -22.84 11.19
CA ASP A 168 13.50 -22.54 11.42
C ASP A 168 12.68 -23.75 11.88
N ALA A 169 13.06 -24.98 11.50
CA ALA A 169 12.37 -26.20 11.95
C ALA A 169 12.68 -26.54 13.41
N GLU A 170 13.94 -26.37 13.84
CA GLU A 170 14.34 -26.56 15.24
C GLU A 170 13.70 -25.50 16.15
N GLU A 171 13.69 -24.25 15.70
CA GLU A 171 13.03 -23.15 16.41
C GLU A 171 11.51 -23.37 16.54
N PHE A 172 10.86 -23.96 15.54
CA PHE A 172 9.45 -24.35 15.65
C PHE A 172 9.21 -25.42 16.71
N ALA A 173 10.12 -26.40 16.82
CA ALA A 173 10.06 -27.42 17.87
C ALA A 173 10.22 -26.79 19.26
N ILE A 174 11.11 -25.79 19.41
CA ILE A 174 11.26 -25.01 20.65
C ILE A 174 9.96 -24.26 20.98
N ILE A 175 9.32 -23.60 20.00
CA ILE A 175 8.03 -22.91 20.19
C ILE A 175 6.96 -23.88 20.66
N ARG A 176 6.80 -25.05 20.01
CA ARG A 176 5.83 -26.07 20.46
C ARG A 176 6.14 -26.58 21.86
N GLY A 177 7.43 -26.75 22.19
CA GLY A 177 7.87 -27.09 23.54
C GLY A 177 7.45 -26.04 24.58
N ALA A 178 7.68 -24.76 24.28
CA ALA A 178 7.30 -23.65 25.15
C ALA A 178 5.79 -23.54 25.34
N MET A 179 4.98 -23.72 24.27
CA MET A 179 3.52 -23.74 24.37
C MET A 179 3.02 -24.86 25.28
N LYS A 180 3.64 -26.04 25.24
CA LYS A 180 3.33 -27.14 26.17
C LYS A 180 3.67 -26.79 27.62
N VAL A 181 4.80 -26.14 27.86
CA VAL A 181 5.19 -25.66 29.21
C VAL A 181 4.18 -24.63 29.73
N LEU A 182 3.64 -23.79 28.85
CA LEU A 182 2.60 -22.81 29.16
C LEU A 182 1.18 -23.42 29.22
N MET A 183 1.07 -24.75 29.25
CA MET A 183 -0.18 -25.49 29.41
C MET A 183 -1.18 -25.36 28.25
N PHE A 184 -0.72 -25.00 27.05
CA PHE A 184 -1.56 -25.08 25.85
C PHE A 184 -1.76 -26.54 25.45
N ASN A 185 -3.00 -26.94 25.20
CA ASN A 185 -3.30 -28.27 24.66
C ASN A 185 -3.12 -28.34 23.13
N GLU A 186 -3.05 -29.54 22.56
CA GLU A 186 -2.83 -29.73 21.11
C GLU A 186 -3.94 -29.12 20.24
N VAL A 187 -5.17 -28.99 20.77
CA VAL A 187 -6.29 -28.38 20.05
C VAL A 187 -6.12 -26.85 19.98
N GLU A 188 -5.76 -26.22 21.11
CA GLU A 188 -5.50 -24.79 21.20
C GLU A 188 -4.29 -24.37 20.36
N MET A 189 -3.20 -25.14 20.43
CA MET A 189 -2.03 -24.93 19.57
C MET A 189 -2.42 -24.98 18.09
N MET A 190 -3.22 -25.97 17.70
CA MET A 190 -3.66 -26.13 16.32
C MET A 190 -4.60 -25.00 15.88
N ASP A 191 -5.46 -24.49 16.77
CA ASP A 191 -6.33 -23.35 16.46
C ASP A 191 -5.54 -22.06 16.26
N ILE A 192 -4.46 -21.84 17.03
CA ILE A 192 -3.53 -20.73 16.81
C ILE A 192 -2.86 -20.88 15.44
N PHE A 193 -2.36 -22.07 15.09
CA PHE A 193 -1.71 -22.28 13.79
C PHE A 193 -2.67 -22.15 12.61
N LYS A 194 -3.95 -22.53 12.74
CA LYS A 194 -4.97 -22.26 11.73
C LYS A 194 -5.13 -20.78 11.44
N LEU A 195 -5.08 -19.92 12.47
CA LEU A 195 -5.18 -18.48 12.28
C LEU A 195 -3.94 -17.91 11.58
N VAL A 196 -2.75 -18.35 11.99
CA VAL A 196 -1.50 -17.97 11.33
C VAL A 196 -1.50 -18.40 9.85
N ALA A 197 -1.96 -19.61 9.55
CA ALA A 197 -2.12 -20.11 8.17
C ALA A 197 -3.19 -19.32 7.39
N ALA A 198 -4.31 -18.97 8.00
CA ALA A 198 -5.34 -18.17 7.37
C ALA A 198 -4.83 -16.77 6.98
N ILE A 199 -3.95 -16.16 7.77
CA ILE A 199 -3.30 -14.89 7.43
C ILE A 199 -2.44 -15.02 6.16
N LEU A 200 -1.69 -16.12 6.02
CA LEU A 200 -0.90 -16.41 4.81
C LEU A 200 -1.80 -16.57 3.59
N HIS A 201 -2.88 -17.33 3.71
CA HIS A 201 -3.85 -17.53 2.62
C HIS A 201 -4.57 -16.25 2.23
N MET A 202 -4.95 -15.42 3.20
CA MET A 202 -5.56 -14.12 2.93
C MET A 202 -4.61 -13.17 2.20
N GLY A 203 -3.31 -13.24 2.50
CA GLY A 203 -2.29 -12.45 1.79
C GLY A 203 -2.16 -12.77 0.31
N ASN A 204 -2.58 -13.98 -0.10
CA ASN A 204 -2.57 -14.42 -1.50
C ASN A 204 -3.88 -14.11 -2.26
N LEU A 205 -4.86 -13.47 -1.59
CA LEU A 205 -6.07 -13.02 -2.25
C LEU A 205 -5.79 -11.73 -3.04
N ASP A 206 -5.26 -11.86 -4.26
CA ASP A 206 -5.11 -10.72 -5.16
C ASP A 206 -6.46 -10.34 -5.78
N PHE A 207 -7.06 -9.25 -5.30
CA PHE A 207 -8.25 -8.65 -5.90
C PHE A 207 -8.00 -8.25 -7.38
N GLU A 208 -6.78 -7.83 -7.71
CA GLU A 208 -6.41 -7.44 -9.07
C GLU A 208 -6.32 -8.66 -10.00
N GLN A 209 -5.73 -9.77 -9.57
CA GLN A 209 -5.68 -11.00 -10.36
C GLN A 209 -7.06 -11.68 -10.46
N LEU A 210 -7.92 -11.58 -9.43
CA LEU A 210 -9.31 -12.02 -9.50
C LEU A 210 -10.12 -11.19 -10.51
N CYS A 211 -9.95 -9.86 -10.53
CA CYS A 211 -10.57 -8.98 -11.52
C CYS A 211 -10.03 -9.21 -12.94
N ILE A 212 -8.72 -9.44 -13.09
CA ILE A 212 -8.07 -9.76 -14.37
C ILE A 212 -8.55 -11.11 -14.88
N ASN A 213 -8.61 -12.13 -14.02
CA ASN A 213 -9.09 -13.47 -14.39
C ASN A 213 -10.59 -13.44 -14.71
N TYR A 214 -11.42 -12.73 -13.94
CA TYR A 214 -12.84 -12.55 -14.26
C TYR A 214 -13.05 -11.81 -15.58
N ALA A 215 -12.28 -10.75 -15.85
CA ALA A 215 -12.32 -10.02 -17.11
C ALA A 215 -11.86 -10.89 -18.29
N ASN A 216 -10.79 -11.67 -18.11
CA ASN A 216 -10.28 -12.62 -19.11
C ASN A 216 -11.28 -13.76 -19.37
N GLU A 217 -11.93 -14.29 -18.34
CA GLU A 217 -12.93 -15.35 -18.47
C GLU A 217 -14.19 -14.85 -19.20
N HIS A 218 -14.62 -13.60 -18.94
CA HIS A 218 -15.69 -12.94 -19.68
C HIS A 218 -15.32 -12.64 -21.14
N LEU A 219 -14.09 -12.19 -21.39
CA LEU A 219 -13.58 -11.93 -22.74
C LEU A 219 -13.47 -13.24 -23.54
N GLN A 220 -12.98 -14.31 -22.91
CA GLN A 220 -12.90 -15.64 -23.50
C GLN A 220 -14.30 -16.19 -23.82
N GLN A 221 -15.27 -16.03 -22.91
CA GLN A 221 -16.65 -16.45 -23.16
C GLN A 221 -17.32 -15.64 -24.27
N PHE A 222 -17.09 -14.32 -24.33
CA PHE A 222 -17.56 -13.48 -25.43
C PHE A 222 -16.97 -13.93 -26.77
N PHE A 223 -15.67 -14.22 -26.81
CA PHE A 223 -14.97 -14.68 -28.01
C PHE A 223 -15.50 -16.03 -28.51
N VAL A 224 -15.66 -17.01 -27.61
CA VAL A 224 -16.19 -18.35 -27.93
C VAL A 224 -17.65 -18.28 -28.40
N LYS A 225 -18.49 -17.45 -27.75
CA LYS A 225 -19.91 -17.33 -28.10
C LYS A 225 -20.16 -16.54 -29.38
N HIS A 226 -19.33 -15.55 -29.72
CA HIS A 226 -19.53 -14.73 -30.91
C HIS A 226 -18.88 -15.34 -32.16
N ILE A 227 -17.62 -15.81 -32.09
CA ILE A 227 -16.93 -16.32 -33.27
C ILE A 227 -17.47 -17.68 -33.70
N PHE A 228 -17.58 -18.66 -32.79
CA PHE A 228 -18.07 -19.99 -33.18
C PHE A 228 -19.52 -19.97 -33.61
N LYS A 229 -20.38 -19.15 -32.98
CA LYS A 229 -21.77 -19.05 -33.41
C LYS A 229 -21.92 -18.36 -34.77
N LEU A 230 -21.16 -17.30 -35.04
CA LEU A 230 -21.20 -16.60 -36.33
C LEU A 230 -20.57 -17.42 -37.46
N GLU A 231 -19.48 -18.15 -37.22
CA GLU A 231 -18.87 -19.03 -38.23
C GLU A 231 -19.77 -20.22 -38.55
N GLN A 232 -20.40 -20.85 -37.55
CA GLN A 232 -21.33 -21.96 -37.78
C GLN A 232 -22.58 -21.50 -38.54
N GLU A 233 -23.16 -20.35 -38.15
CA GLU A 233 -24.29 -19.75 -38.88
C GLU A 233 -23.90 -19.34 -40.32
N GLN A 234 -22.63 -18.97 -40.56
CA GLN A 234 -22.12 -18.64 -41.89
C GLN A 234 -21.93 -19.91 -42.75
N TYR A 235 -21.36 -20.98 -42.19
CA TYR A 235 -21.23 -22.26 -42.88
C TYR A 235 -22.58 -22.88 -43.21
N ASP A 236 -23.57 -22.74 -42.31
CA ASP A 236 -24.96 -23.16 -42.56
C ASP A 236 -25.62 -22.33 -43.67
N LYS A 237 -25.37 -21.01 -43.71
CA LYS A 237 -25.89 -20.13 -44.79
C LYS A 237 -25.24 -20.39 -46.15
N GLU A 238 -23.95 -20.73 -46.17
CA GLU A 238 -23.22 -21.04 -47.41
C GLU A 238 -23.37 -22.51 -47.85
N GLY A 239 -24.10 -23.33 -47.09
CA GLY A 239 -24.37 -24.73 -47.42
C GLY A 239 -23.13 -25.63 -47.38
N ILE A 240 -22.10 -25.20 -46.64
CA ILE A 240 -20.83 -25.93 -46.51
C ILE A 240 -21.06 -27.09 -45.53
N ARG A 241 -20.66 -28.32 -45.90
CA ARG A 241 -20.75 -29.47 -44.98
C ARG A 241 -19.67 -29.38 -43.91
N TRP A 242 -20.05 -29.08 -42.67
CA TRP A 242 -19.16 -29.03 -41.51
C TRP A 242 -19.71 -29.91 -40.36
N GLN A 243 -18.86 -30.25 -39.38
CA GLN A 243 -19.23 -31.08 -38.22
C GLN A 243 -19.29 -30.21 -36.96
N HIS A 244 -20.35 -30.38 -36.17
CA HIS A 244 -20.57 -29.61 -34.95
C HIS A 244 -19.46 -29.83 -33.92
N ILE A 245 -18.69 -28.79 -33.61
CA ILE A 245 -17.62 -28.84 -32.61
C ILE A 245 -18.23 -28.45 -31.26
N SER A 246 -18.14 -29.35 -30.28
CA SER A 246 -18.50 -29.05 -28.88
C SER A 246 -17.38 -28.26 -28.21
N PHE A 247 -17.74 -27.21 -27.47
CA PHE A 247 -16.81 -26.45 -26.64
C PHE A 247 -17.19 -26.58 -25.16
N VAL A 248 -16.21 -26.39 -24.27
CA VAL A 248 -16.41 -26.41 -22.82
C VAL A 248 -16.91 -25.04 -22.38
N ASP A 249 -18.13 -24.99 -21.84
CA ASP A 249 -18.76 -23.76 -21.34
C ASP A 249 -18.25 -23.43 -19.94
N ASN A 250 -17.62 -22.26 -19.79
CA ASN A 250 -17.12 -21.73 -18.53
C ASN A 250 -18.20 -20.97 -17.71
N GLN A 251 -19.46 -20.97 -18.15
CA GLN A 251 -20.58 -20.29 -17.50
C GLN A 251 -20.71 -20.63 -16.00
N MET A 252 -20.44 -21.88 -15.59
CA MET A 252 -20.49 -22.26 -14.17
C MET A 252 -19.43 -21.55 -13.30
N ILE A 253 -18.27 -21.19 -13.85
CA ILE A 253 -17.22 -20.43 -13.15
C ILE A 253 -17.63 -18.96 -13.02
N LEU A 254 -18.28 -18.40 -14.05
CA LEU A 254 -18.84 -17.05 -14.03
C LEU A 254 -20.04 -16.94 -13.08
N ASP A 255 -20.88 -17.97 -12.99
CA ASP A 255 -22.02 -18.02 -12.08
C ASP A 255 -21.57 -18.09 -10.61
N LEU A 256 -20.50 -18.85 -10.32
CA LEU A 256 -19.86 -18.90 -8.99
C LEU A 256 -19.31 -17.54 -8.55
N LEU A 257 -18.83 -16.73 -9.51
CA LEU A 257 -18.29 -15.39 -9.26
C LEU A 257 -19.36 -14.29 -9.21
N ALA A 258 -20.52 -14.46 -9.88
CA ALA A 258 -21.43 -13.35 -10.17
C ALA A 258 -22.96 -13.57 -9.96
N GLN A 259 -23.47 -14.76 -9.61
CA GLN A 259 -24.92 -14.94 -9.35
C GLN A 259 -25.33 -14.94 -7.85
N LYS A 260 -26.53 -14.43 -7.57
CA LYS A 260 -27.14 -14.26 -6.23
C LYS A 260 -27.70 -15.59 -5.69
N PRO A 261 -27.69 -15.83 -4.35
CA PRO A 261 -27.66 -14.81 -3.30
C PRO A 261 -26.36 -14.64 -2.51
N MET A 262 -25.24 -15.28 -2.88
CA MET A 262 -23.97 -15.18 -2.13
C MET A 262 -22.76 -15.25 -3.07
N ASN A 263 -22.31 -14.12 -3.60
CA ASN A 263 -21.00 -14.03 -4.26
C ASN A 263 -20.12 -12.96 -3.59
N ILE A 264 -18.80 -13.15 -3.65
CA ILE A 264 -17.78 -12.28 -3.04
C ILE A 264 -17.91 -10.81 -3.52
N VAL A 265 -18.35 -10.60 -4.75
CA VAL A 265 -18.54 -9.26 -5.34
C VAL A 265 -19.79 -8.56 -4.77
N ALA A 266 -20.82 -9.29 -4.38
CA ALA A 266 -22.01 -8.74 -3.71
C ALA A 266 -21.67 -8.29 -2.29
N ILE A 267 -20.88 -9.08 -1.56
CA ILE A 267 -20.38 -8.72 -0.22
C ILE A 267 -19.50 -7.46 -0.29
N VAL A 268 -18.66 -7.33 -1.32
CA VAL A 268 -17.81 -6.13 -1.54
C VAL A 268 -18.61 -4.92 -2.07
N ASN A 269 -19.65 -5.13 -2.88
CA ASN A 269 -20.51 -4.05 -3.40
C ASN A 269 -21.51 -3.52 -2.37
N GLU A 270 -21.98 -4.34 -1.44
CA GLU A 270 -22.88 -3.95 -0.34
C GLU A 270 -22.14 -3.04 0.67
N GLU A 271 -20.81 -3.20 0.79
CA GLU A 271 -19.90 -2.29 1.51
C GLU A 271 -19.50 -1.02 0.70
N SER A 272 -19.85 -0.95 -0.60
CA SER A 272 -19.41 0.15 -1.49
C SER A 272 -20.52 1.11 -1.95
N ARG A 273 -21.80 0.88 -1.60
CA ARG A 273 -22.92 1.76 -2.03
C ARG A 273 -24.10 1.74 -1.05
N PHE A 274 -24.41 2.86 -0.40
CA PHE A 274 -25.78 3.40 -0.16
C PHE A 274 -25.71 4.92 0.20
N PRO A 275 -26.76 5.75 0.03
CA PRO A 275 -26.83 6.75 -1.06
C PRO A 275 -27.29 8.16 -0.62
N LYS A 276 -27.25 9.11 -1.55
CA LYS A 276 -27.97 10.39 -1.47
C LYS A 276 -29.49 10.14 -1.47
N VAL A 277 -30.21 10.68 -0.48
CA VAL A 277 -31.62 11.08 -0.61
C VAL A 277 -31.82 12.47 0.02
N ASN A 278 -32.30 13.41 -0.79
CA ASN A 278 -32.78 14.73 -0.37
C ASN A 278 -34.17 14.60 0.28
N THR A 279 -34.42 15.32 1.38
CA THR A 279 -35.61 16.19 1.59
C THR A 279 -35.49 17.02 2.89
N GLY A 280 -35.87 18.31 2.85
CA GLY A 280 -36.56 18.96 3.98
C GLY A 280 -35.80 19.86 4.99
N PHE A 281 -35.40 21.07 4.57
CA PHE A 281 -35.60 22.38 5.24
C PHE A 281 -35.31 22.65 6.76
N HIS A 282 -34.41 23.63 6.95
CA HIS A 282 -34.51 24.87 7.77
C HIS A 282 -34.23 24.90 9.29
N LYS A 283 -33.07 25.51 9.61
CA LYS A 283 -32.63 26.36 10.75
C LYS A 283 -31.24 25.87 11.15
N VAL A 284 -30.16 26.66 11.02
CA VAL A 284 -29.81 27.80 11.88
C VAL A 284 -28.87 28.75 11.12
N ASN A 285 -29.13 30.04 11.27
CA ASN A 285 -28.39 31.16 10.70
C ASN A 285 -27.25 31.61 11.64
N ARG A 286 -26.15 32.05 11.01
CA ARG A 286 -25.15 33.07 11.43
C ARG A 286 -24.15 32.74 12.56
N VAL A 287 -22.89 32.47 12.15
CA VAL A 287 -21.68 33.18 12.66
C VAL A 287 -20.65 33.34 11.52
N SER A 288 -20.42 34.61 11.15
CA SER A 288 -19.20 35.31 10.71
C SER A 288 -18.12 34.66 9.80
N GLN A 289 -18.05 35.21 8.58
CA GLN A 289 -16.88 35.44 7.70
C GLN A 289 -15.85 34.33 7.47
N GLY A 290 -16.13 33.50 6.45
CA GLY A 290 -15.17 32.67 5.73
C GLY A 290 -15.94 31.70 4.82
N LYS A 291 -15.84 31.84 3.49
CA LYS A 291 -16.59 30.99 2.54
C LYS A 291 -16.04 29.55 2.53
N HIS A 292 -16.43 28.75 3.52
CA HIS A 292 -16.37 27.29 3.43
C HIS A 292 -17.78 26.75 3.15
N ARG A 293 -17.98 26.14 1.97
CA ARG A 293 -19.17 25.35 1.68
C ARG A 293 -19.10 24.07 2.52
N VAL A 294 -19.84 24.01 3.62
CA VAL A 294 -20.12 22.73 4.29
C VAL A 294 -21.13 21.99 3.41
N SER A 295 -20.66 20.98 2.68
CA SER A 295 -21.49 20.14 1.82
C SER A 295 -22.37 19.20 2.65
N GLN A 296 -23.59 18.95 2.18
CA GLN A 296 -24.45 17.85 2.65
C GLN A 296 -23.63 16.55 2.81
N GLY A 297 -23.83 15.83 3.93
CA GLY A 297 -23.14 14.57 4.25
C GLY A 297 -21.99 14.65 5.26
N PHE A 298 -21.63 15.85 5.76
CA PHE A 298 -20.56 16.02 6.76
C PHE A 298 -20.89 15.37 8.12
N LEU A 299 -22.18 15.28 8.49
CA LEU A 299 -22.65 14.66 9.72
C LEU A 299 -22.76 13.12 9.63
N GLU A 300 -23.03 12.57 8.45
CA GLU A 300 -23.17 11.11 8.23
C GLU A 300 -21.82 10.40 8.19
N LYS A 301 -20.80 11.03 7.59
CA LYS A 301 -19.41 10.53 7.61
C LYS A 301 -18.80 10.49 9.01
N ASN A 302 -19.44 11.11 10.00
CA ASN A 302 -18.90 11.28 11.34
C ASN A 302 -19.24 10.12 12.31
N ARG A 303 -19.98 9.09 11.84
CA ARG A 303 -20.39 7.92 12.63
C ARG A 303 -19.56 6.71 12.24
N ASP A 304 -18.63 6.35 13.12
CA ASP A 304 -17.75 5.19 13.03
C ASP A 304 -18.48 3.94 13.53
N THR A 305 -18.90 3.06 12.62
CA THR A 305 -19.62 1.82 12.97
C THR A 305 -18.95 0.64 12.29
N PHE A 306 -18.51 -0.33 13.09
CA PHE A 306 -18.09 -1.64 12.65
C PHE A 306 -19.28 -2.39 12.03
N SER A 307 -19.09 -3.00 10.85
CA SER A 307 -20.17 -3.66 10.11
C SER A 307 -20.78 -4.78 10.97
N ALA A 308 -22.10 -4.74 11.16
CA ALA A 308 -22.82 -5.76 11.92
C ALA A 308 -22.62 -7.14 11.30
N ASP A 309 -22.48 -7.20 9.98
CA ASP A 309 -22.31 -8.43 9.21
C ASP A 309 -20.97 -9.12 9.52
N LEU A 310 -19.90 -8.35 9.79
CA LEU A 310 -18.61 -8.91 10.20
C LEU A 310 -18.64 -9.43 11.64
N VAL A 311 -19.40 -8.79 12.54
CA VAL A 311 -19.62 -9.30 13.91
C VAL A 311 -20.42 -10.59 13.87
N ASP A 312 -21.43 -10.65 13.02
CA ASP A 312 -22.29 -11.82 12.87
C ASP A 312 -21.55 -12.98 12.18
N LEU A 313 -20.70 -12.69 11.18
CA LEU A 313 -19.83 -13.68 10.55
C LEU A 313 -18.82 -14.27 11.55
N VAL A 314 -18.16 -13.42 12.34
CA VAL A 314 -17.29 -13.85 13.45
C VAL A 314 -18.08 -14.66 14.48
N GLY A 315 -19.33 -14.26 14.77
CA GLY A 315 -20.25 -14.95 15.66
C GLY A 315 -20.70 -16.33 15.17
N SER A 316 -20.70 -16.56 13.86
CA SER A 316 -21.01 -17.85 13.23
C SER A 316 -19.81 -18.82 13.21
N SER A 317 -18.62 -18.34 13.60
CA SER A 317 -17.41 -19.17 13.65
C SER A 317 -17.53 -20.29 14.68
N LYS A 318 -17.05 -21.47 14.31
CA LYS A 318 -16.96 -22.63 15.21
C LYS A 318 -15.71 -22.61 16.10
N SER A 319 -14.78 -21.67 15.87
CA SER A 319 -13.55 -21.55 16.66
C SER A 319 -13.81 -20.78 17.95
N LYS A 320 -13.67 -21.47 19.10
CA LYS A 320 -13.84 -20.85 20.44
C LYS A 320 -12.83 -19.72 20.68
N PHE A 321 -11.60 -19.90 20.21
CA PHE A 321 -10.53 -18.92 20.34
C PHE A 321 -10.82 -17.63 19.55
N LEU A 322 -11.34 -17.76 18.31
CA LEU A 322 -11.74 -16.61 17.50
C LEU A 322 -12.94 -15.86 18.14
N LEU A 323 -13.89 -16.59 18.74
CA LEU A 323 -15.01 -15.98 19.48
C LEU A 323 -14.55 -15.23 20.75
N GLU A 324 -13.45 -15.67 21.37
CA GLU A 324 -12.88 -15.06 22.58
C GLU A 324 -12.11 -13.77 22.28
N ILE A 325 -11.33 -13.75 21.19
CA ILE A 325 -10.60 -12.56 20.71
C ILE A 325 -11.55 -11.39 20.44
N PHE A 326 -12.71 -11.66 19.84
CA PHE A 326 -13.70 -10.65 19.46
C PHE A 326 -14.84 -10.48 20.50
N SER A 327 -14.63 -10.95 21.73
CA SER A 327 -15.66 -10.93 22.78
C SER A 327 -16.09 -9.51 23.19
N LYS A 328 -15.16 -8.54 23.18
CA LYS A 328 -15.45 -7.14 23.53
C LYS A 328 -16.33 -6.45 22.48
N GLU A 329 -16.03 -6.66 21.20
CA GLU A 329 -16.80 -6.11 20.07
C GLU A 329 -18.22 -6.68 20.01
N ARG A 330 -18.41 -7.92 20.48
CA ARG A 330 -19.74 -8.58 20.60
C ARG A 330 -20.58 -8.06 21.79
N THR A 331 -19.95 -7.54 22.84
CA THR A 331 -20.66 -7.06 24.05
C THR A 331 -21.07 -5.58 24.01
N MET A 332 -20.65 -4.82 22.99
CA MET A 332 -21.06 -3.42 22.83
C MET A 332 -22.51 -3.33 22.30
N GLY A 333 -23.47 -3.08 23.21
CA GLY A 333 -24.88 -2.89 22.87
C GLY A 333 -25.19 -1.62 22.05
N GLU A 334 -26.34 -1.60 21.38
CA GLU A 334 -26.77 -0.50 20.50
C GLU A 334 -26.79 0.89 21.16
N GLU A 335 -26.99 0.98 22.48
CA GLU A 335 -27.00 2.26 23.20
C GLU A 335 -25.61 2.90 23.37
N THR A 336 -24.55 2.10 23.46
CA THR A 336 -23.17 2.62 23.57
C THR A 336 -22.59 3.02 22.21
N ARG A 337 -23.09 2.45 21.11
CA ARG A 337 -22.77 2.86 19.72
C ARG A 337 -23.19 4.30 19.40
N LYS A 338 -24.17 4.86 20.12
CA LYS A 338 -24.58 6.28 19.99
C LYS A 338 -23.65 7.27 20.69
N ARG A 339 -22.75 6.82 21.57
CA ARG A 339 -21.78 7.67 22.31
C ARG A 339 -20.35 7.57 21.78
N SER A 340 -20.13 6.87 20.67
CA SER A 340 -18.84 6.81 20.00
C SER A 340 -18.35 8.22 19.66
N PRO A 341 -17.07 8.55 19.94
CA PRO A 341 -16.54 9.87 19.62
C PRO A 341 -16.67 10.10 18.11
N ALA A 342 -17.19 11.27 17.73
CA ALA A 342 -17.29 11.72 16.35
C ALA A 342 -15.97 11.48 15.58
N LEU A 343 -16.03 11.04 14.31
CA LEU A 343 -14.88 10.93 13.40
C LEU A 343 -13.98 12.18 13.43
N GLY A 344 -14.56 13.39 13.56
CA GLY A 344 -13.79 14.63 13.70
C GLY A 344 -12.96 14.70 15.00
N ALA A 345 -13.50 14.18 16.10
CA ALA A 345 -12.78 14.09 17.38
C ALA A 345 -11.73 12.96 17.34
N GLN A 346 -12.04 11.83 16.70
CA GLN A 346 -11.08 10.76 16.46
C GLN A 346 -9.95 11.23 15.54
N PHE A 347 -10.25 11.90 14.43
CA PHE A 347 -9.27 12.48 13.50
C PHE A 347 -8.39 13.50 14.21
N LYS A 348 -8.96 14.41 15.01
CA LYS A 348 -8.19 15.36 15.81
C LYS A 348 -7.27 14.62 16.80
N LYS A 349 -7.79 13.60 17.50
CA LYS A 349 -6.98 12.80 18.43
C LYS A 349 -5.85 12.04 17.73
N SER A 350 -6.13 11.44 16.57
CA SER A 350 -5.14 10.75 15.74
C SER A 350 -4.11 11.72 15.17
N LEU A 351 -4.52 12.93 14.78
CA LEU A 351 -3.62 13.98 14.32
C LEU A 351 -2.75 14.50 15.47
N ASP A 352 -3.32 14.77 16.65
CA ASP A 352 -2.59 15.19 17.84
C ASP A 352 -1.58 14.11 18.27
N LEU A 353 -1.96 12.83 18.19
CA LEU A 353 -1.07 11.71 18.46
C LEU A 353 0.04 11.63 17.41
N LEU A 354 -0.29 11.72 16.13
CA LEU A 354 0.69 11.75 15.04
C LEU A 354 1.69 12.89 15.24
N MET A 355 1.22 14.10 15.52
CA MET A 355 2.09 15.26 15.74
C MET A 355 2.98 15.09 16.97
N LYS A 356 2.47 14.48 18.05
CA LYS A 356 3.28 14.13 19.24
C LYS A 356 4.34 13.08 18.93
N THR A 357 4.02 12.08 18.11
CA THR A 357 4.99 11.08 17.67
C THR A 357 6.05 11.73 16.79
N LEU A 358 5.63 12.50 15.78
CA LEU A 358 6.54 13.22 14.88
C LEU A 358 7.46 14.20 15.62
N SER A 359 6.97 14.89 16.66
CA SER A 359 7.78 15.83 17.44
C SER A 359 8.83 15.15 18.34
N ARG A 360 8.74 13.83 18.52
CA ARG A 360 9.71 13.02 19.27
C ARG A 360 10.72 12.33 18.37
N CYS A 361 10.48 12.33 17.07
CA CYS A 361 11.35 11.74 16.07
C CYS A 361 12.30 12.79 15.47
N HIS A 362 13.46 12.33 15.00
CA HIS A 362 14.30 13.14 14.11
C HIS A 362 13.75 13.12 12.67
N PRO A 363 13.48 14.29 12.06
CA PRO A 363 12.80 14.36 10.77
C PRO A 363 13.74 14.38 9.56
N PHE A 364 13.42 13.58 8.55
CA PHE A 364 13.93 13.67 7.18
C PHE A 364 12.83 14.12 6.24
N PHE A 365 13.16 14.93 5.23
CA PHE A 365 12.16 15.53 4.35
C PHE A 365 12.37 15.15 2.89
N VAL A 366 11.28 14.71 2.25
CA VAL A 366 11.21 14.48 0.80
C VAL A 366 10.11 15.34 0.20
N ARG A 367 10.47 16.18 -0.76
CA ARG A 367 9.56 17.07 -1.49
C ARG A 367 9.37 16.56 -2.91
N CYS A 368 8.21 15.96 -3.16
CA CYS A 368 7.81 15.47 -4.46
C CYS A 368 7.22 16.60 -5.31
N ILE A 369 7.70 16.76 -6.54
CA ILE A 369 7.25 17.77 -7.50
C ILE A 369 6.67 17.07 -8.72
N LYS A 370 5.45 17.49 -9.09
CA LYS A 370 4.80 17.12 -10.34
C LYS A 370 5.31 18.02 -11.47
N PRO A 371 5.93 17.48 -12.55
CA PRO A 371 6.48 18.34 -13.60
C PRO A 371 5.44 18.84 -14.60
N ASN A 372 4.29 18.17 -14.76
CA ASN A 372 3.21 18.58 -15.65
C ASN A 372 1.88 17.90 -15.28
N ASP A 373 0.75 18.52 -15.65
CA ASP A 373 -0.59 17.97 -15.41
C ASP A 373 -1.00 16.81 -16.32
N TYR A 374 -0.30 16.63 -17.43
CA TYR A 374 -0.61 15.64 -18.46
C TYR A 374 -0.06 14.24 -18.17
N LYS A 375 0.70 14.08 -17.08
CA LYS A 375 1.37 12.81 -16.71
C LYS A 375 2.31 12.29 -17.80
N LYS A 376 2.98 13.19 -18.52
CA LYS A 376 3.88 12.83 -19.63
C LYS A 376 5.36 12.93 -19.22
N PRO A 377 6.21 11.97 -19.63
CA PRO A 377 7.65 12.09 -19.43
C PRO A 377 8.23 13.24 -20.28
N MET A 378 9.41 13.73 -19.91
CA MET A 378 10.16 14.77 -20.65
C MET A 378 9.42 16.11 -20.88
N MET A 379 8.36 16.36 -20.11
CA MET A 379 7.62 17.62 -20.11
C MET A 379 7.75 18.29 -18.74
N PHE A 380 8.27 19.51 -18.71
CA PHE A 380 8.46 20.30 -17.48
C PHE A 380 7.79 21.66 -17.60
N ASP A 381 6.62 21.80 -16.99
CA ASP A 381 5.89 23.06 -16.86
C ASP A 381 6.53 23.89 -15.74
N ARG A 382 7.24 24.95 -16.16
CA ARG A 382 7.93 25.87 -15.27
C ARG A 382 6.98 26.58 -14.32
N LEU A 383 5.79 26.97 -14.76
CA LEU A 383 4.83 27.71 -13.92
C LEU A 383 4.23 26.79 -12.86
N LEU A 384 3.89 25.56 -13.23
CA LEU A 384 3.38 24.55 -12.28
C LEU A 384 4.43 24.19 -11.22
N CYS A 385 5.67 23.93 -11.63
CA CYS A 385 6.75 23.59 -10.70
C CYS A 385 7.08 24.77 -9.77
N CYS A 386 7.12 25.99 -10.32
CA CYS A 386 7.31 27.24 -9.58
C CYS A 386 6.24 27.43 -8.48
N ARG A 387 4.95 27.22 -8.81
CA ARG A 387 3.87 27.26 -7.81
C ARG A 387 4.06 26.23 -6.69
N GLN A 388 4.41 24.99 -7.03
CA GLN A 388 4.67 23.95 -6.03
C GLN A 388 5.84 24.30 -5.11
N LEU A 389 6.94 24.85 -5.66
CA LEU A 389 8.08 25.32 -4.87
C LEU A 389 7.67 26.40 -3.86
N ARG A 390 6.86 27.40 -4.29
CA ARG A 390 6.32 28.43 -3.38
C ARG A 390 5.45 27.85 -2.27
N TYR A 391 4.45 27.02 -2.61
CA TYR A 391 3.52 26.48 -1.62
C TYR A 391 4.13 25.44 -0.68
N SER A 392 5.25 24.82 -1.07
CA SER A 392 5.95 23.85 -0.22
C SER A 392 6.83 24.48 0.86
N GLY A 393 6.98 25.82 0.88
CA GLY A 393 7.88 26.54 1.78
C GLY A 393 9.37 26.35 1.45
N MET A 394 9.69 25.62 0.37
CA MET A 394 11.06 25.41 -0.12
C MET A 394 11.80 26.71 -0.42
N MET A 395 11.07 27.75 -0.81
CA MET A 395 11.63 29.06 -1.12
C MET A 395 11.96 29.90 0.12
N GLU A 396 11.37 29.54 1.27
CA GLU A 396 11.54 30.24 2.56
C GLU A 396 12.57 29.54 3.45
N THR A 397 13.00 28.33 3.07
CA THR A 397 13.90 27.45 3.85
C THR A 397 15.36 27.53 3.43
N ILE A 398 15.70 28.32 2.42
CA ILE A 398 17.05 28.41 1.85
C ILE A 398 17.56 29.85 1.86
#